data_AF-A0A1J5MX19-F1
#
_entry.id   AF-A0A1J5MX19-F1
#
_cell.length_a   1.000
_cell.length_b   1.000
_cell.length_c   1.000
_cell.angle_alpha   90.00
_cell.angle_beta   90.00
_cell.angle_gamma   90.00
#
_symmetry.space_group_name_H-M   'P 1'
#
loop_
_entity.id
_entity.type
_entity.pdbx_description
1 polymer ?
#
loop_
_entity_poly.entity_id
_entity_poly.type
_entity_poly.pdbx_seq_one_letter_code
_entity_poly.pdbx_strand_id
1 'polypeptide(L)'
;MVYLSGSTPRRTPLRRLARVLLGLAAVSLIVWALASIPYDILRAERSRLFGEEVTSGLVLKLRTDEDPEHPHARVVIEYTYVDPDGYARRAEARLPDSLWRQYRPGRVVKVLLVKGRPDISRIPDEVEPAFQVWLRNLMN
;
A
#
# COMPACT_ATOMS: atom_id res chain seq x y z
N MET A 1 45.11 52.75 6.62
CA MET A 1 45.13 52.23 5.24
C MET A 1 44.84 50.74 5.33
N VAL A 2 43.57 50.33 5.17
CA VAL A 2 43.13 48.95 5.40
C VAL A 2 43.20 48.20 4.08
N TYR A 3 44.17 47.29 3.96
CA TYR A 3 44.28 46.39 2.82
C TYR A 3 43.18 45.33 2.89
N LEU A 4 42.11 45.52 2.12
CA LEU A 4 41.14 44.46 1.80
C LEU A 4 41.75 43.51 0.77
N SER A 5 42.65 42.62 1.22
CA SER A 5 43.05 41.45 0.42
C SER A 5 41.95 40.40 0.50
N GLY A 6 40.85 40.65 -0.21
CA GLY A 6 39.73 39.74 -0.35
C GLY A 6 39.81 38.95 -1.63
N SER A 7 40.94 38.28 -1.93
CA SER A 7 40.98 37.33 -3.04
C SER A 7 40.09 36.13 -2.68
N THR A 8 38.83 36.19 -3.08
CA THR A 8 37.94 35.03 -2.98
C THR A 8 38.63 33.85 -3.68
N PRO A 9 38.86 32.71 -3.00
CA PRO A 9 39.56 31.59 -3.61
C PRO A 9 38.76 31.15 -4.84
N ARG A 10 39.34 31.34 -6.04
CA ARG A 10 38.74 30.91 -7.30
C ARG A 10 38.59 29.40 -7.26
N ARG A 11 37.38 28.94 -6.93
CA ARG A 11 37.03 27.52 -6.93
C ARG A 11 37.32 26.96 -8.32
N THR A 12 38.11 25.88 -8.39
CA THR A 12 38.39 25.20 -9.65
C THR A 12 37.07 24.74 -10.29
N PRO A 13 36.94 24.78 -11.62
CA PRO A 13 35.70 24.43 -12.32
C PRO A 13 35.23 23.02 -11.93
N LEU A 14 36.18 22.11 -11.67
CA LEU A 14 35.94 20.74 -11.22
C LEU A 14 35.24 20.65 -9.87
N ARG A 15 35.58 21.51 -8.90
CA ARG A 15 34.89 21.59 -7.59
C ARG A 15 33.47 22.14 -7.70
N ARG A 16 33.21 23.03 -8.67
CA ARG A 16 31.85 23.52 -8.95
C ARG A 16 30.99 22.40 -9.54
N LEU A 17 31.52 21.69 -10.54
CA LEU A 17 30.83 20.59 -11.21
C LEU A 17 30.52 19.44 -10.23
N ALA A 18 31.48 19.04 -9.41
CA ALA A 18 31.28 18.01 -8.38
C ALA A 18 30.15 18.36 -7.39
N ARG A 19 30.06 19.62 -6.96
CA ARG A 19 28.99 20.06 -6.05
C ARG A 19 27.62 20.04 -6.72
N VAL A 20 27.54 20.42 -8.00
CA VAL A 20 26.28 20.38 -8.76
C VAL A 20 25.81 18.94 -8.92
N LEU A 21 26.72 18.03 -9.29
CA LEU A 21 26.40 16.60 -9.41
C LEU A 21 25.96 16.00 -8.08
N LEU A 22 26.64 16.33 -6.98
CA LEU A 22 26.29 15.83 -5.65
C LEU A 22 24.94 16.40 -5.18
N GLY A 23 24.65 17.67 -5.48
CA GLY A 23 23.34 18.28 -5.24
C GLY A 23 22.24 17.60 -6.04
N LEU A 24 22.46 17.34 -7.33
CA LEU A 24 21.52 16.60 -8.19
C LEU A 24 21.27 15.20 -7.65
N ALA A 25 22.33 14.46 -7.29
CA ALA A 25 22.21 13.13 -6.72
C ALA A 25 21.40 13.12 -5.42
N ALA A 26 21.63 14.09 -4.53
CA ALA A 26 20.86 14.22 -3.29
C ALA A 26 19.38 14.50 -3.56
N VAL A 27 19.07 15.43 -4.47
CA VAL A 27 17.67 15.75 -4.84
C VAL A 27 16.99 14.55 -5.50
N SER A 28 17.67 13.87 -6.43
CA SER A 28 17.16 12.66 -7.06
C SER A 28 16.87 11.56 -6.06
N LEU A 29 17.74 11.38 -5.05
CA LEU A 29 17.55 10.40 -3.99
C LEU A 29 16.34 10.73 -3.11
N ILE A 30 16.13 12.00 -2.78
CA ILE A 30 14.95 12.45 -2.02
C ILE A 30 13.67 12.22 -2.82
N VAL A 31 13.66 12.60 -4.10
CA VAL A 31 12.50 12.39 -4.98
C VAL A 31 12.21 10.90 -5.14
N TRP A 32 13.24 10.08 -5.32
CA TRP A 32 13.10 8.63 -5.41
C TRP A 32 12.53 8.02 -4.12
N ALA A 33 13.04 8.44 -2.96
CA ALA A 33 12.54 7.99 -1.67
C ALA A 33 11.06 8.34 -1.49
N LEU A 34 10.66 9.58 -1.79
CA LEU A 34 9.26 10.01 -1.71
C LEU A 34 8.37 9.27 -2.73
N ALA A 35 8.86 9.01 -3.94
CA ALA A 35 8.12 8.29 -4.97
C ALA A 35 7.95 6.79 -4.66
N SER A 36 8.84 6.22 -3.85
CA SER A 36 8.77 4.81 -3.43
C SER A 36 7.72 4.52 -2.34
N ILE A 37 7.11 5.55 -1.76
CA ILE A 37 6.09 5.39 -0.72
C ILE A 37 4.78 4.90 -1.37
N PRO A 38 4.21 3.75 -0.94
CA PRO A 38 2.96 3.25 -1.50
C PRO A 38 1.77 4.09 -1.02
N TYR A 39 1.49 5.17 -1.74
CA TYR A 39 0.47 6.15 -1.39
C TYR A 39 -0.95 5.56 -1.33
N ASP A 40 -1.24 4.56 -2.16
CA ASP A 40 -2.56 3.92 -2.18
C ASP A 40 -2.85 3.18 -0.87
N ILE A 41 -1.85 2.52 -0.28
CA ILE A 41 -1.98 1.85 1.02
C ILE A 41 -2.22 2.88 2.12
N LEU A 42 -1.47 3.99 2.13
CA LEU A 42 -1.68 5.09 3.08
C LEU A 42 -3.08 5.69 2.98
N ARG A 43 -3.57 5.87 1.75
CA ARG A 43 -4.90 6.40 1.49
C ARG A 43 -5.99 5.44 1.96
N ALA A 44 -5.81 4.14 1.71
CA ALA A 44 -6.73 3.09 2.16
C ALA A 44 -6.77 3.03 3.70
N GLU A 45 -5.62 2.99 4.37
CA GLU A 45 -5.55 2.96 5.84
C GLU A 45 -6.15 4.20 6.49
N ARG A 46 -5.87 5.39 5.95
CA ARG A 46 -6.53 6.62 6.43
C ARG A 46 -8.05 6.52 6.33
N SER A 47 -8.57 5.93 5.24
CA SER A 47 -10.01 5.77 5.08
C SER A 47 -10.60 4.79 6.11
N ARG A 48 -9.86 3.74 6.48
CA ARG A 48 -10.26 2.75 7.50
C ARG A 48 -10.34 3.34 8.90
N LEU A 49 -9.50 4.32 9.24
CA LEU A 49 -9.57 5.03 10.52
C LEU A 49 -10.91 5.73 10.76
N PHE A 50 -11.65 6.06 9.70
CA PHE A 50 -13.00 6.65 9.81
C PHE A 50 -14.10 5.61 10.11
N GLY A 51 -13.74 4.33 10.20
CA GLY A 51 -14.61 3.23 10.60
C GLY A 51 -14.88 2.23 9.49
N GLU A 52 -14.92 0.96 9.89
CA GLU A 52 -15.32 -0.17 9.05
C GLU A 52 -16.75 -0.61 9.42
N GLU A 53 -17.47 -1.11 8.43
CA GLU A 53 -18.78 -1.74 8.56
C GLU A 53 -18.72 -3.20 8.13
N VAL A 54 -19.55 -4.03 8.74
CA VAL A 54 -19.59 -5.46 8.48
C VAL A 54 -20.75 -5.76 7.54
N THR A 55 -20.46 -6.40 6.41
CA THR A 55 -21.48 -6.96 5.52
C THR A 55 -21.22 -8.46 5.29
N SER A 56 -22.18 -9.12 4.65
CA SER A 56 -22.04 -10.49 4.19
C SER A 56 -21.74 -10.51 2.69
N GLY A 57 -20.76 -11.32 2.30
CA GLY A 57 -20.42 -11.57 0.91
C GLY A 57 -20.56 -13.04 0.54
N LEU A 58 -20.60 -13.33 -0.76
CA LEU A 58 -20.63 -14.68 -1.32
C LEU A 58 -19.35 -14.93 -2.12
N VAL A 59 -18.66 -16.04 -1.84
CA VAL A 59 -17.50 -16.46 -2.63
C VAL A 59 -17.98 -16.95 -3.99
N LEU A 60 -17.46 -16.35 -5.06
CA LEU A 60 -17.77 -16.70 -6.44
C LEU A 60 -16.78 -17.71 -7.00
N LYS A 61 -15.49 -17.45 -6.84
CA LYS A 61 -14.42 -18.26 -7.41
C LYS A 61 -13.25 -18.39 -6.46
N LEU A 62 -12.53 -19.48 -6.62
CA LEU A 62 -11.28 -19.79 -5.95
C LEU A 62 -10.23 -20.03 -7.03
N ARG A 63 -9.15 -19.27 -7.02
CA ARG A 63 -7.99 -19.49 -7.90
C ARG A 63 -6.72 -19.58 -7.06
N THR A 64 -5.70 -20.18 -7.63
CA THR A 64 -4.35 -20.18 -7.05
C THR A 64 -3.48 -19.30 -7.92
N ASP A 65 -2.75 -18.38 -7.30
CA ASP A 65 -1.86 -17.42 -7.96
C ASP A 65 -0.47 -17.53 -7.31
N GLU A 66 0.56 -17.63 -8.14
CA GLU A 66 1.95 -17.68 -7.68
C GLU A 66 2.54 -16.27 -7.75
N ASP A 67 2.16 -15.45 -6.78
CA ASP A 67 2.68 -14.09 -6.65
C ASP A 67 4.00 -14.11 -5.85
N PRO A 68 5.13 -13.68 -6.44
CA PRO A 68 6.41 -13.61 -5.73
C PRO A 68 6.41 -12.66 -4.53
N GLU A 69 5.51 -11.67 -4.48
CA GLU A 69 5.38 -10.76 -3.34
C GLU A 69 4.71 -11.42 -2.13
N HIS A 70 3.95 -12.49 -2.35
CA HIS A 70 3.14 -13.16 -1.32
C HIS A 70 3.31 -14.69 -1.34
N PRO A 71 4.50 -15.24 -0.99
CA PRO A 71 4.83 -16.66 -1.16
C PRO A 71 3.97 -17.62 -0.33
N HIS A 72 3.32 -17.13 0.73
CA HIS A 72 2.47 -17.89 1.65
C HIS A 72 0.96 -17.65 1.46
N ALA A 73 0.57 -16.88 0.45
CA ALA A 73 -0.82 -16.50 0.17
C ALA A 73 -1.18 -16.79 -1.29
N ARG A 74 -1.05 -18.06 -1.69
CA ARG A 74 -1.28 -18.46 -3.08
C ARG A 74 -2.77 -18.54 -3.41
N VAL A 75 -3.61 -18.68 -2.39
CA VAL A 75 -5.06 -18.81 -2.58
C VAL A 75 -5.67 -17.44 -2.75
N VAL A 76 -6.35 -17.21 -3.87
CA VAL A 76 -7.09 -15.98 -4.14
C VAL A 76 -8.57 -16.31 -4.32
N ILE A 77 -9.42 -15.61 -3.58
CA ILE A 77 -10.86 -15.73 -3.70
C ILE A 77 -11.44 -14.49 -4.37
N GLU A 78 -12.34 -14.71 -5.32
CA GLU A 78 -13.23 -13.66 -5.84
C GLU A 78 -14.54 -13.76 -5.06
N TYR A 79 -14.97 -12.66 -4.46
CA TYR A 79 -16.21 -12.60 -3.70
C TYR A 79 -17.04 -11.39 -4.12
N THR A 80 -18.36 -11.50 -3.96
CA THR A 80 -19.28 -10.39 -4.15
C THR A 80 -19.94 -10.02 -2.84
N TYR A 81 -20.23 -8.74 -2.64
CA TYR A 81 -20.91 -8.22 -1.47
C TYR A 81 -21.82 -7.07 -1.88
N VAL A 82 -22.75 -6.72 -1.00
CA VAL A 82 -23.67 -5.61 -1.21
C VAL A 82 -23.25 -4.46 -0.29
N ASP A 83 -23.08 -3.30 -0.91
CA ASP A 83 -22.80 -2.04 -0.24
C ASP A 83 -24.00 -1.55 0.58
N PRO A 84 -23.79 -0.59 1.51
CA PRO A 84 -24.89 0.12 2.18
C PRO A 84 -25.86 0.79 1.20
N ASP A 85 -25.37 1.21 0.03
CA ASP A 85 -26.16 1.83 -1.04
C ASP A 85 -26.93 0.81 -1.92
N GLY A 86 -26.80 -0.49 -1.64
CA GLY A 86 -27.48 -1.56 -2.38
C GLY A 86 -26.77 -2.01 -3.67
N TYR A 87 -25.58 -1.48 -3.96
CA TYR A 87 -24.79 -1.92 -5.11
C TYR A 87 -24.05 -3.22 -4.82
N ALA A 88 -24.14 -4.18 -5.75
CA ALA A 88 -23.32 -5.39 -5.71
C ALA A 88 -21.92 -5.08 -6.25
N ARG A 89 -20.90 -5.26 -5.40
CA ARG A 89 -19.49 -5.13 -5.75
C ARG A 89 -18.82 -6.50 -5.84
N ARG A 90 -17.68 -6.53 -6.51
CA ARG A 90 -16.76 -7.67 -6.52
C ARG A 90 -15.40 -7.23 -6.04
N ALA A 91 -14.77 -8.09 -5.25
CA ALA A 91 -13.42 -7.89 -4.78
C ALA A 91 -12.69 -9.22 -4.75
N GLU A 92 -11.38 -9.12 -4.68
CA GLU A 92 -10.48 -10.26 -4.55
C GLU A 92 -9.77 -10.15 -3.20
N ALA A 93 -9.57 -11.30 -2.54
CA ALA A 93 -8.77 -11.37 -1.32
C ALA A 93 -7.76 -12.51 -1.43
N ARG A 94 -6.52 -12.22 -1.05
CA ARG A 94 -5.44 -13.22 -0.94
C ARG A 94 -5.53 -13.84 0.46
N LEU A 95 -5.56 -15.16 0.52
CA LEU A 95 -5.70 -15.93 1.75
C LEU A 95 -4.49 -16.83 1.95
N PRO A 96 -4.16 -17.16 3.21
CA PRO A 96 -3.13 -18.15 3.48
C PRO A 96 -3.57 -19.54 3.00
N ASP A 97 -2.62 -20.34 2.56
CA ASP A 97 -2.87 -21.66 1.96
C ASP A 97 -3.63 -22.61 2.90
N SER A 98 -3.53 -22.42 4.23
CA SER A 98 -4.25 -23.22 5.23
C SER A 98 -5.77 -23.06 5.16
N LEU A 99 -6.28 -21.91 4.70
CA LEU A 99 -7.70 -21.56 4.74
C LEU A 99 -8.46 -21.92 3.45
N TRP A 100 -7.80 -22.54 2.47
CA TRP A 100 -8.38 -22.90 1.17
C TRP A 100 -9.66 -23.76 1.27
N ARG A 101 -9.76 -24.63 2.28
CA ARG A 101 -10.96 -25.49 2.49
C ARG A 101 -12.13 -24.71 3.04
N GLN A 102 -11.86 -23.62 3.77
CA GLN A 102 -12.88 -22.81 4.40
C GLN A 102 -13.59 -21.93 3.37
N TYR A 103 -12.86 -21.36 2.41
CA TYR A 103 -13.38 -20.37 1.46
C TYR A 103 -13.78 -20.97 0.11
N ARG A 104 -14.75 -21.89 0.10
CA ARG A 104 -15.28 -22.50 -1.12
C ARG A 104 -16.30 -21.60 -1.84
N PRO A 105 -16.38 -21.67 -3.18
CA PRO A 105 -17.46 -21.04 -3.94
C PRO A 105 -18.85 -21.39 -3.38
N GLY A 106 -19.74 -20.41 -3.33
CA GLY A 106 -21.08 -20.52 -2.77
C GLY A 106 -21.15 -20.35 -1.25
N ARG A 107 -20.02 -20.19 -0.55
CA ARG A 107 -20.00 -19.93 0.89
C ARG A 107 -20.19 -18.45 1.19
N VAL A 108 -20.93 -18.16 2.25
CA VAL A 108 -21.06 -16.81 2.79
C VAL A 108 -19.82 -16.48 3.64
N VAL A 109 -19.28 -15.28 3.44
CA VAL A 109 -18.10 -14.76 4.12
C VAL A 109 -18.41 -13.42 4.75
N LYS A 110 -17.71 -13.11 5.85
CA LYS A 110 -17.78 -11.79 6.47
C LYS A 110 -16.88 -10.85 5.69
N VAL A 111 -17.44 -9.73 5.23
CA VAL A 111 -16.71 -8.69 4.51
C VAL A 111 -16.71 -7.43 5.36
N LEU A 112 -15.53 -6.83 5.50
CA LEU A 112 -15.32 -5.54 6.16
C LEU A 112 -15.19 -4.49 5.07
N LEU A 113 -16.08 -3.52 5.04
CA LEU A 113 -16.08 -2.42 4.08
C LEU A 113 -15.83 -1.10 4.78
N VAL A 114 -15.15 -0.16 4.11
CA VAL A 114 -14.91 1.18 4.66
C VAL A 114 -16.14 2.05 4.44
N LYS A 115 -16.68 2.66 5.50
CA LYS A 115 -17.94 3.43 5.44
C LYS A 115 -17.94 4.55 4.39
N GLY A 116 -16.84 5.27 4.26
CA GLY A 116 -16.71 6.37 3.29
C GLY A 116 -16.25 5.93 1.89
N ARG A 117 -15.87 4.66 1.73
CA ARG A 117 -15.30 4.07 0.51
C ARG A 117 -15.63 2.58 0.45
N PRO A 118 -16.88 2.22 0.12
CA PRO A 118 -17.30 0.82 0.10
C PRO A 118 -16.61 0.02 -1.00
N ASP A 119 -15.93 0.67 -1.95
CA ASP A 119 -15.01 0.05 -2.91
C ASP A 119 -13.78 -0.60 -2.25
N ILE A 120 -13.41 -0.14 -1.07
CA ILE A 120 -12.33 -0.72 -0.27
C ILE A 120 -12.96 -1.72 0.71
N SER A 121 -12.83 -2.99 0.36
CA SER A 121 -13.28 -4.11 1.20
C SER A 121 -12.13 -5.05 1.52
N ARG A 122 -12.25 -5.75 2.65
CA ARG A 122 -11.34 -6.82 3.04
C ARG A 122 -12.07 -7.95 3.75
N ILE A 123 -11.42 -9.10 3.84
CA ILE A 123 -11.91 -10.23 4.64
C ILE A 123 -10.99 -10.36 5.87
N PRO A 124 -11.49 -10.76 7.06
CA PRO A 124 -10.67 -10.83 8.27
C PRO A 124 -9.40 -11.68 8.17
N ASP A 125 -9.44 -12.73 7.34
CA ASP A 125 -8.34 -13.67 7.15
C ASP A 125 -7.45 -13.33 5.93
N GLU A 126 -7.64 -12.16 5.34
CA GLU A 126 -6.86 -11.70 4.20
C GLU A 126 -5.40 -11.41 4.57
N VAL A 127 -4.48 -11.86 3.73
CA VAL A 127 -3.05 -11.56 3.88
C VAL A 127 -2.81 -10.14 3.39
N GLU A 128 -2.53 -9.25 4.34
CA GLU A 128 -2.26 -7.85 4.07
C GLU A 128 -0.78 -7.60 3.71
N PRO A 129 -0.48 -6.59 2.88
CA PRO A 129 0.88 -6.20 2.57
C PRO A 129 1.68 -5.84 3.83
N ALA A 130 2.97 -6.20 3.86
CA ALA A 130 3.83 -5.97 5.04
C ALA A 130 3.89 -4.48 5.46
N PHE A 131 3.91 -3.55 4.50
CA PHE A 131 3.88 -2.12 4.78
C PHE A 131 2.59 -1.69 5.49
N GLN A 132 1.45 -2.26 5.12
CA GLN A 132 0.16 -1.98 5.73
C GLN A 132 0.12 -2.46 7.19
N VAL A 133 0.61 -3.68 7.44
CA VAL A 133 0.72 -4.24 8.79
C VAL A 133 1.66 -3.38 9.66
N TRP A 134 2.80 -2.97 9.10
CA TRP A 134 3.72 -2.06 9.77
C TRP A 134 3.08 -0.71 10.11
N LEU A 135 2.36 -0.09 9.17
CA LEU A 135 1.67 1.18 9.37
C LEU A 135 0.65 1.07 10.51
N ARG A 136 -0.19 0.02 10.50
CA ARG A 136 -1.20 -0.20 11.54
C ARG A 136 -0.58 -0.37 12.92
N ASN A 137 0.54 -1.09 13.03
CA ASN A 137 1.26 -1.26 14.29
C ASN A 137 1.90 0.04 14.81
N LEU A 138 2.19 1.00 13.92
CA LEU A 138 2.72 2.30 14.30
C LEU A 138 1.62 3.26 14.79
N MET A 139 0.38 3.06 14.34
CA MET A 139 -0.76 3.93 14.65
C MET A 139 -1.59 3.48 15.87
N ASN A 140 -1.38 2.24 16.32
CA ASN A 140 -1.97 1.68 17.54
C ASN A 140 -1.05 1.91 18.75
#